data_AF-A0A843H4S1-F1
#
_entry.id   AF-A0A843H4S1-F1
#
_cell.length_a   1.000
_cell.length_b   1.000
_cell.length_c   1.000
_cell.angle_alpha   90.00
_cell.angle_beta   90.00
_cell.angle_gamma   90.00
#
_symmetry.space_group_name_H-M   'P 1'
#
loop_
_entity.id
_entity.type
_entity.pdbx_description
1 polymer ?
#
loop_
_entity_poly.entity_id
_entity_poly.type
_entity_poly.pdbx_seq_one_letter_code
_entity_poly.pdbx_strand_id
1 'polypeptide(L)'
;MEYRKTQQLTPEEWNDLSYNLKRLHIDYTKHVYRTYVKFSTEKIDILVSFTGDFKHIATPGNVASQFSQQVKFHKITEGYGRREIKTLNGKAKVVWDYAGNNGYQYANDYYANKELKCWSYDISSAYAFAMLNPMPDTTKEPRYNDKVKDHEIGFYKNGKATTVKGMHADIIFPLMDSPFKDWVYKYYKKKEDTENIEDEKLRKIERQKWKDYLNIPQGLLQRYNIFLRNAILYYNNVYIRKYTDQSTVYVNTDSIVSLLPRPDIPTGDDIGQFKLSKENVSFKYKDVGIFQWRDECHYKGIPGSCISDISNIEGWMDNFEYRMEGDLVVKNEKKKR
;
A
#
# COMPACT_ATOMS: atom_id res chain seq x y z
N MET A 1 -20.90 7.25 17.46
CA MET A 1 -20.69 6.20 16.44
C MET A 1 -20.88 4.89 17.17
N GLU A 2 -22.05 4.27 17.06
CA GLU A 2 -22.26 2.93 17.62
C GLU A 2 -21.22 1.99 17.00
N TYR A 3 -20.53 1.23 17.85
CA TYR A 3 -19.66 0.16 17.38
C TYR A 3 -20.53 -0.84 16.62
N ARG A 4 -20.49 -0.78 15.28
CA ARG A 4 -21.13 -1.82 14.47
C ARG A 4 -20.42 -3.13 14.78
N LYS A 5 -21.20 -4.09 15.27
CA LYS A 5 -20.68 -5.43 15.53
C LYS A 5 -20.15 -5.95 14.19
N THR A 6 -18.94 -6.48 14.18
CA THR A 6 -18.40 -7.14 13.00
C THR A 6 -18.57 -8.64 13.20
N GLN A 7 -19.33 -9.29 12.33
CA GLN A 7 -19.52 -10.74 12.34
C GLN A 7 -18.88 -11.34 11.10
N GLN A 8 -18.22 -12.48 11.25
CA GLN A 8 -17.63 -13.22 10.13
C GLN A 8 -18.55 -14.43 9.87
N LEU A 9 -18.95 -14.69 8.62
CA LEU A 9 -19.74 -15.89 8.20
C LEU A 9 -19.05 -16.84 7.19
N THR A 10 -19.30 -18.15 7.31
CA THR A 10 -18.89 -19.21 6.37
C THR A 10 -19.73 -19.14 5.06
N PRO A 11 -19.42 -19.92 4.00
CA PRO A 11 -20.26 -19.98 2.80
C PRO A 11 -21.66 -20.53 3.06
N GLU A 12 -21.82 -21.52 3.95
CA GLU A 12 -23.13 -22.03 4.31
C GLU A 12 -23.94 -20.99 5.08
N GLU A 13 -23.34 -20.39 6.12
CA GLU A 13 -23.94 -19.30 6.88
C GLU A 13 -24.26 -18.08 5.99
N TRP A 14 -23.47 -17.90 4.93
CA TRP A 14 -23.72 -16.88 3.90
C TRP A 14 -24.94 -17.19 3.05
N ASN A 15 -25.11 -18.41 2.56
CA ASN A 15 -26.27 -18.75 1.73
C ASN A 15 -27.56 -18.55 2.52
N ASP A 16 -27.56 -18.97 3.79
CA ASP A 16 -28.67 -18.75 4.70
C ASP A 16 -28.88 -17.27 5.02
N LEU A 17 -27.80 -16.51 5.28
CA LEU A 17 -27.92 -15.07 5.51
C LEU A 17 -28.44 -14.35 4.26
N SER A 18 -27.90 -14.62 3.08
CA SER A 18 -28.29 -13.95 1.85
C SER A 18 -29.74 -14.25 1.49
N TYR A 19 -30.20 -15.48 1.75
CA TYR A 19 -31.61 -15.84 1.62
C TYR A 19 -32.46 -15.05 2.62
N ASN A 20 -32.04 -15.01 3.89
CA ASN A 20 -32.77 -14.30 4.94
C ASN A 20 -32.81 -12.78 4.76
N LEU A 21 -31.70 -12.13 4.36
CA LEU A 21 -31.66 -10.69 4.09
C LEU A 21 -32.64 -10.31 2.97
N LYS A 22 -32.71 -11.13 1.91
CA LYS A 22 -33.67 -10.94 0.82
C LYS A 22 -35.11 -11.18 1.29
N ARG A 23 -35.36 -12.26 2.02
CA ARG A 23 -36.69 -12.62 2.54
C ARG A 23 -37.22 -11.57 3.51
N LEU A 24 -36.35 -10.97 4.32
CA LEU A 24 -36.70 -9.99 5.35
C LEU A 24 -36.64 -8.54 4.85
N HIS A 25 -36.39 -8.31 3.57
CA HIS A 25 -36.26 -6.97 2.98
C HIS A 25 -35.29 -6.06 3.73
N ILE A 26 -34.19 -6.62 4.24
CA ILE A 26 -33.17 -5.84 4.95
C ILE A 26 -32.26 -5.20 3.91
N ASP A 27 -32.22 -3.88 3.89
CA ASP A 27 -31.30 -3.13 3.04
C ASP A 27 -29.85 -3.33 3.50
N TYR A 28 -28.96 -3.53 2.54
CA TYR A 28 -27.53 -3.69 2.79
C TYR A 28 -26.69 -3.10 1.67
N THR A 29 -25.52 -2.59 2.04
CA THR A 29 -24.48 -2.19 1.10
C THR A 29 -23.45 -3.31 0.98
N LYS A 30 -23.16 -3.73 -0.25
CA LYS A 30 -22.12 -4.73 -0.54
C LYS A 30 -20.82 -4.04 -0.94
N HIS A 31 -19.75 -4.32 -0.22
CA HIS A 31 -18.40 -3.92 -0.58
C HIS A 31 -17.55 -5.16 -0.83
N VAL A 32 -16.91 -5.22 -1.99
CA VAL A 32 -16.07 -6.35 -2.40
C VAL A 32 -14.61 -5.99 -2.15
N TYR A 33 -13.92 -6.79 -1.35
CA TYR A 33 -12.49 -6.66 -1.09
C TYR A 33 -11.73 -7.81 -1.74
N ARG A 34 -10.39 -7.82 -1.68
CA ARG A 34 -9.56 -8.82 -2.36
C ARG A 34 -9.74 -10.25 -1.83
N THR A 35 -9.95 -10.42 -0.53
CA THR A 35 -10.06 -11.76 0.09
C THR A 35 -11.44 -12.03 0.71
N TYR A 36 -12.32 -11.03 0.74
CA TYR A 36 -13.63 -11.13 1.37
C TYR A 36 -14.64 -10.15 0.77
N VAL A 37 -15.92 -10.35 1.09
CA VAL A 37 -17.00 -9.40 0.87
C VAL A 37 -17.46 -8.87 2.23
N LYS A 38 -17.65 -7.55 2.34
CA LYS A 38 -18.32 -6.92 3.48
C LYS A 38 -19.73 -6.56 3.09
N PHE A 39 -20.70 -6.95 3.91
CA PHE A 39 -22.07 -6.46 3.86
C PHE A 39 -22.29 -5.54 5.05
N SER A 40 -22.65 -4.30 4.78
CA SER A 40 -22.94 -3.32 5.82
C SER A 40 -24.45 -3.12 5.85
N THR A 41 -25.08 -3.41 6.98
CA THR A 41 -26.45 -2.94 7.28
C THR A 41 -26.35 -1.68 8.13
N GLU A 42 -27.49 -1.14 8.60
CA GLU A 42 -27.47 -0.04 9.57
C GLU A 42 -26.75 -0.41 10.88
N LYS A 43 -26.85 -1.67 11.32
CA LYS A 43 -26.46 -2.11 12.67
C LYS A 43 -25.22 -3.00 12.71
N ILE A 44 -24.98 -3.79 11.67
CA ILE A 44 -23.94 -4.83 11.66
C ILE A 44 -23.15 -4.81 10.35
N ASP A 45 -21.85 -5.05 10.50
CA ASP A 45 -20.94 -5.33 9.40
C ASP A 45 -20.68 -6.83 9.35
N ILE A 46 -20.88 -7.45 8.20
CA ILE A 46 -20.73 -8.91 8.01
C ILE A 46 -19.63 -9.17 6.99
N LEU A 47 -18.64 -10.00 7.34
CA LEU A 47 -17.50 -10.34 6.48
C LEU A 47 -17.60 -11.80 6.03
N VAL A 48 -17.49 -12.02 4.71
CA VAL A 48 -17.57 -13.35 4.09
C VAL A 48 -16.32 -13.60 3.27
N SER A 49 -15.58 -14.67 3.58
CA SER A 49 -14.36 -15.06 2.87
C SER A 49 -14.67 -15.61 1.47
N PHE A 50 -13.86 -15.29 0.47
CA PHE A 50 -14.03 -15.87 -0.88
C PHE A 50 -13.68 -17.36 -0.98
N THR A 51 -12.94 -17.89 0.00
CA THR A 51 -12.62 -19.32 0.11
C THR A 51 -13.57 -20.03 1.06
N GLY A 52 -14.46 -19.30 1.72
CA GLY A 52 -15.27 -19.81 2.83
C GLY A 52 -14.56 -19.95 4.16
N ASP A 53 -13.25 -20.14 4.17
CA ASP A 53 -12.48 -20.18 5.40
C ASP A 53 -12.17 -18.76 5.94
N PHE A 54 -12.56 -18.52 7.20
CA PHE A 54 -12.35 -17.27 7.93
C PHE A 54 -10.90 -16.88 8.12
N LYS A 55 -10.02 -17.85 8.30
CA LYS A 55 -8.62 -17.57 8.57
C LYS A 55 -7.97 -16.85 7.37
N HIS A 56 -8.63 -16.83 6.21
CA HIS A 56 -8.14 -16.20 4.98
C HIS A 56 -8.51 -14.71 4.86
N ILE A 57 -9.18 -14.12 5.86
CA ILE A 57 -9.57 -12.71 5.87
C ILE A 57 -8.47 -11.83 6.53
N ALA A 58 -7.73 -11.07 5.71
CA ALA A 58 -6.86 -9.98 6.20
C ALA A 58 -7.60 -8.65 6.16
N THR A 59 -8.17 -8.21 7.29
CA THR A 59 -8.68 -6.84 7.41
C THR A 59 -7.59 -5.89 7.90
N PRO A 60 -7.62 -4.60 7.52
CA PRO A 60 -6.73 -3.60 8.09
C PRO A 60 -6.77 -3.54 9.62
N GLY A 61 -7.95 -3.74 10.23
CA GLY A 61 -8.10 -3.78 11.69
C GLY A 61 -7.38 -4.97 12.34
N ASN A 62 -7.54 -6.17 11.77
CA ASN A 62 -6.89 -7.38 12.29
C ASN A 62 -5.37 -7.29 12.15
N VAL A 63 -4.88 -6.87 10.97
CA VAL A 63 -3.43 -6.69 10.74
C VAL A 63 -2.88 -5.62 11.68
N ALA A 64 -3.60 -4.50 11.88
CA ALA A 64 -3.18 -3.44 12.79
C ALA A 64 -3.08 -3.89 14.25
N SER A 65 -4.06 -4.67 14.71
CA SER A 65 -4.08 -5.25 16.05
C SER A 65 -2.87 -6.17 16.25
N GLN A 66 -2.67 -7.12 15.33
CA GLN A 66 -1.55 -8.06 15.37
C GLN A 66 -0.20 -7.35 15.30
N PHE A 67 -0.06 -6.37 14.40
CA PHE A 67 1.16 -5.59 14.26
C PHE A 67 1.48 -4.83 15.56
N SER A 68 0.48 -4.19 16.16
CA SER A 68 0.67 -3.45 17.43
C SER A 68 0.99 -4.34 18.63
N GLN A 69 0.57 -5.60 18.61
CA GLN A 69 0.84 -6.58 19.67
C GLN A 69 2.23 -7.23 19.52
N GLN A 70 2.62 -7.55 18.29
CA GLN A 70 3.84 -8.30 18.01
C GLN A 70 5.06 -7.40 17.81
N VAL A 71 4.86 -6.17 17.32
CA VAL A 71 5.95 -5.23 17.03
C VAL A 71 6.00 -4.14 18.09
N LYS A 72 7.10 -4.11 18.84
CA LYS A 72 7.38 -3.05 19.82
C LYS A 72 8.07 -1.89 19.12
N PHE A 73 7.29 -0.87 18.75
CA PHE A 73 7.82 0.40 18.26
C PHE A 73 7.23 1.57 19.07
N HIS A 74 7.98 2.66 19.16
CA HIS A 74 7.53 3.86 19.87
C HIS A 74 6.38 4.53 19.12
N LYS A 75 5.22 4.61 19.77
CA LYS A 75 4.06 5.36 19.29
C LYS A 75 4.19 6.80 19.78
N ILE A 76 4.36 7.72 18.85
CA ILE A 76 4.42 9.15 19.16
C ILE A 76 2.99 9.63 19.37
N THR A 77 2.68 10.06 20.60
CA THR A 77 1.37 10.59 20.99
C THR A 77 1.36 12.11 21.06
N GLU A 78 2.51 12.74 21.25
CA GLU A 78 2.69 14.19 21.31
C GLU A 78 4.11 14.57 20.84
N GLY A 79 4.33 15.87 20.63
CA GLY A 79 5.63 16.39 20.15
C GLY A 79 5.86 16.19 18.66
N TYR A 80 7.03 16.65 18.19
CA TYR A 80 7.51 16.50 16.80
C TYR A 80 6.54 16.97 15.71
N GLY A 81 5.70 17.96 16.03
CA GLY A 81 4.68 18.48 15.12
C GLY A 81 3.48 17.54 14.91
N ARG A 82 3.29 16.52 15.77
CA ARG A 82 2.07 15.72 15.81
C ARG A 82 0.95 16.52 16.47
N ARG A 83 -0.22 16.51 15.85
CA ARG A 83 -1.45 17.05 16.43
C ARG A 83 -2.67 16.26 15.98
N GLU A 84 -3.65 16.15 16.86
CA GLU A 84 -4.90 15.45 16.58
C GLU A 84 -6.01 16.48 16.40
N ILE A 85 -6.59 16.52 15.21
CA ILE A 85 -7.68 17.44 14.88
C ILE A 85 -8.99 16.66 14.73
N LYS A 86 -10.10 17.25 15.13
CA LYS A 86 -11.43 16.69 14.84
C LYS A 86 -11.83 17.10 13.42
N THR A 87 -12.18 16.11 12.60
CA THR A 87 -12.80 16.35 11.29
C THR A 87 -14.26 16.80 11.46
N LEU A 88 -14.85 17.34 10.39
CA LEU A 88 -16.27 17.75 10.36
C LEU A 88 -17.22 16.64 10.81
N ASN A 89 -16.86 15.38 10.56
CA ASN A 89 -17.68 14.21 10.92
C ASN A 89 -17.36 13.69 12.35
N GLY A 90 -16.71 14.50 13.19
CA GLY A 90 -16.32 14.17 14.56
C GLY A 90 -15.17 13.14 14.68
N LYS A 91 -14.63 12.63 13.57
CA LYS A 91 -13.52 11.66 13.59
C LYS A 91 -12.21 12.38 13.89
N ALA A 92 -11.42 11.82 14.79
CA ALA A 92 -10.04 12.28 15.01
C ALA A 92 -9.15 11.96 13.81
N LYS A 93 -8.41 12.96 13.35
CA LYS A 93 -7.38 12.86 12.31
C LYS A 93 -6.06 13.31 12.88
N VAL A 94 -5.04 12.47 12.75
CA VAL A 94 -3.66 12.84 13.08
C VAL A 94 -3.09 13.65 11.92
N VAL A 95 -2.50 14.80 12.25
CA VAL A 95 -1.76 15.67 11.34
C VAL A 95 -0.34 15.79 11.88
N TRP A 96 0.61 15.84 10.95
CA TRP A 96 2.03 15.98 11.23
C TRP A 96 2.54 17.23 10.53
N ASP A 97 3.45 17.96 11.17
CA ASP A 97 4.21 19.03 10.51
C ASP A 97 5.20 18.47 9.49
N TYR A 98 5.58 17.19 9.64
CA TYR A 98 6.33 16.43 8.67
C TYR A 98 5.37 15.75 7.69
N ALA A 99 5.57 15.93 6.38
CA ALA A 99 4.77 15.27 5.38
C ALA A 99 5.08 13.77 5.30
N GLY A 100 4.10 12.98 4.86
CA GLY A 100 4.36 11.59 4.47
C GLY A 100 5.02 11.57 3.09
N ASN A 101 6.16 10.88 2.97
CA ASN A 101 6.79 10.66 1.66
C ASN A 101 5.88 9.81 0.75
N ASN A 102 5.87 10.06 -0.55
CA ASN A 102 5.08 9.32 -1.54
C ASN A 102 5.87 8.22 -2.27
N GLY A 103 7.14 8.00 -1.89
CA GLY A 103 8.06 7.12 -2.61
C GLY A 103 8.73 7.84 -3.78
N TYR A 104 9.77 7.24 -4.34
CA TYR A 104 10.44 7.75 -5.53
C TYR A 104 9.61 7.38 -6.75
N GLN A 105 9.30 8.40 -7.53
CA GLN A 105 8.55 8.25 -8.75
C GLN A 105 9.25 9.07 -9.83
N TYR A 106 9.31 8.52 -11.03
CA TYR A 106 9.96 9.13 -12.18
C TYR A 106 9.20 8.73 -13.44
N ALA A 107 9.01 9.68 -14.34
CA ALA A 107 8.48 9.44 -15.67
C ALA A 107 9.28 10.32 -16.63
N ASN A 108 9.77 9.75 -17.72
CA ASN A 108 10.54 10.49 -18.70
C ASN A 108 9.59 11.23 -19.66
N ASP A 109 9.54 12.56 -19.57
CA ASP A 109 8.60 13.36 -20.37
C ASP A 109 8.79 13.18 -21.88
N TYR A 110 9.99 12.82 -22.35
CA TYR A 110 10.24 12.59 -23.77
C TYR A 110 9.41 11.44 -24.34
N TYR A 111 9.08 10.41 -23.54
CA TYR A 111 8.27 9.28 -23.98
C TYR A 111 6.82 9.32 -23.48
N ALA A 112 6.40 10.40 -22.83
CA ALA A 112 5.02 10.55 -22.40
C ALA A 112 4.06 10.41 -23.59
N ASN A 113 3.01 9.62 -23.40
CA ASN A 113 1.98 9.24 -24.38
C ASN A 113 2.46 8.47 -25.61
N LYS A 114 3.75 8.12 -25.72
CA LYS A 114 4.24 7.23 -26.77
C LYS A 114 3.96 5.78 -26.39
N GLU A 115 3.61 4.97 -27.38
CA GLU A 115 3.54 3.53 -27.21
C GLU A 115 4.95 2.95 -27.38
N LEU A 116 5.43 2.29 -26.34
CA LEU A 116 6.79 1.76 -26.22
C LEU A 116 6.75 0.26 -26.05
N LYS A 117 7.81 -0.43 -26.45
CA LYS A 117 8.04 -1.83 -26.04
C LYS A 117 9.02 -1.83 -24.87
N CYS A 118 8.58 -2.33 -23.73
CA CYS A 118 9.32 -2.19 -22.48
C CYS A 118 9.44 -3.50 -21.70
N TRP A 119 10.43 -3.52 -20.80
CA TRP A 119 10.65 -4.51 -19.76
C TRP A 119 10.30 -3.90 -18.41
N SER A 120 9.63 -4.65 -17.55
CA SER A 120 9.22 -4.21 -16.22
C SER A 120 9.83 -5.09 -15.15
N TYR A 121 10.43 -4.46 -14.14
CA TYR A 121 11.08 -5.10 -13.02
C TYR A 121 10.44 -4.61 -11.73
N ASP A 122 9.78 -5.49 -10.99
CA ASP A 122 9.15 -5.14 -9.70
C ASP A 122 9.98 -5.67 -8.54
N ILE A 123 10.08 -4.93 -7.45
CA ILE A 123 10.78 -5.38 -6.24
C ILE A 123 9.87 -6.31 -5.44
N SER A 124 10.32 -7.54 -5.21
CA SER A 124 9.65 -8.52 -4.37
C SER A 124 9.60 -8.05 -2.91
N SER A 125 8.40 -7.76 -2.42
CA SER A 125 8.15 -7.30 -1.05
C SER A 125 8.99 -6.06 -0.66
N ALA A 126 9.00 -5.02 -1.51
CA ALA A 126 9.80 -3.80 -1.35
C ALA A 126 9.75 -3.16 0.06
N TYR A 127 8.56 -3.02 0.64
CA TYR A 127 8.44 -2.46 1.99
C TYR A 127 9.00 -3.38 3.07
N ALA A 128 8.89 -4.69 2.90
CA ALA A 128 9.47 -5.66 3.83
C ALA A 128 11.01 -5.58 3.79
N PHE A 129 11.60 -5.48 2.60
CA PHE A 129 13.03 -5.23 2.44
C PHE A 129 13.47 -3.94 3.14
N ALA A 130 12.76 -2.83 2.89
CA ALA A 130 13.06 -1.57 3.56
C ALA A 130 12.88 -1.65 5.08
N MET A 131 11.90 -2.41 5.57
CA MET A 131 11.69 -2.67 6.99
C MET A 131 12.83 -3.45 7.64
N LEU A 132 13.70 -4.15 6.91
CA LEU A 132 14.86 -4.86 7.48
C LEU A 132 16.07 -3.95 7.75
N ASN A 133 16.07 -2.73 7.21
CA ASN A 133 17.17 -1.76 7.38
C ASN A 133 17.10 -1.07 8.76
N PRO A 134 18.22 -0.53 9.29
CA PRO A 134 18.22 0.21 10.55
C PRO A 134 17.16 1.32 10.59
N MET A 135 16.46 1.49 11.70
CA MET A 135 15.32 2.40 11.82
C MET A 135 15.63 3.58 12.76
N PRO A 136 14.98 4.74 12.61
CA PRO A 136 15.12 5.83 13.57
C PRO A 136 14.64 5.39 14.95
N ASP A 137 15.50 5.52 15.95
CA ASP A 137 15.15 5.32 17.36
C ASP A 137 14.45 6.56 17.90
N THR A 138 13.14 6.62 17.67
CA THR A 138 12.30 7.72 18.15
C THR A 138 11.99 7.64 19.65
N THR A 139 12.60 6.73 20.41
CA THR A 139 12.53 6.74 21.89
C THR A 139 13.57 7.69 22.50
N LYS A 140 14.59 8.06 21.72
CA LYS A 140 15.66 8.95 22.15
C LYS A 140 15.38 10.38 21.70
N GLU A 141 15.86 11.33 22.49
CA GLU A 141 15.78 12.75 22.14
C GLU A 141 16.55 13.01 20.84
N PRO A 142 15.91 13.61 19.81
CA PRO A 142 16.57 13.90 18.56
C PRO A 142 17.43 15.17 18.64
N ARG A 143 18.30 15.32 17.65
CA ARG A 143 18.94 16.60 17.35
C ARG A 143 18.12 17.36 16.32
N TYR A 144 18.19 18.69 16.36
CA TYR A 144 17.40 19.56 15.47
C TYR A 144 18.30 20.49 14.68
N ASN A 145 17.94 20.74 13.42
CA ASN A 145 18.60 21.71 12.53
C ASN A 145 20.13 21.59 12.53
N ASP A 146 20.62 20.36 12.34
CA ASP A 146 22.03 20.03 12.41
C ASP A 146 22.41 19.09 11.25
N LYS A 147 23.68 18.71 11.16
CA LYS A 147 24.20 17.75 10.20
C LYS A 147 24.08 16.33 10.73
N VAL A 148 23.66 15.41 9.87
CA VAL A 148 23.63 13.97 10.12
C VAL A 148 25.05 13.45 10.33
N LYS A 149 25.27 12.66 11.38
CA LYS A 149 26.51 11.97 11.72
C LYS A 149 26.40 10.49 11.38
N ASP A 150 27.46 9.74 11.66
CA ASP A 150 27.45 8.29 11.51
C ASP A 150 26.40 7.67 12.45
N HIS A 151 25.71 6.64 11.96
CA HIS A 151 24.64 5.93 12.70
C HIS A 151 23.43 6.80 13.06
N GLU A 152 23.12 7.79 12.22
CA GLU A 152 21.93 8.63 12.37
C GLU A 152 21.14 8.72 11.06
N ILE A 153 19.88 9.14 11.18
CA ILE A 153 19.02 9.46 10.06
C ILE A 153 18.34 10.81 10.30
N GLY A 154 18.45 11.70 9.33
CA GLY A 154 17.82 13.01 9.31
C GLY A 154 16.52 13.01 8.51
N PHE A 155 15.55 13.82 8.92
CA PHE A 155 14.28 14.02 8.25
C PHE A 155 14.03 15.48 7.93
N TYR A 156 13.31 15.70 6.84
CA TYR A 156 12.89 17.02 6.37
C TYR A 156 11.38 17.18 6.51
N LYS A 157 10.89 18.40 6.72
CA LYS A 157 9.44 18.70 6.80
C LYS A 157 8.65 18.24 5.58
N ASN A 158 9.27 18.15 4.41
CA ASN A 158 8.63 17.62 3.20
C ASN A 158 8.54 16.07 3.14
N GLY A 159 8.93 15.38 4.21
CA GLY A 159 8.86 13.93 4.34
C GLY A 159 10.06 13.16 3.80
N LYS A 160 11.03 13.84 3.17
CA LYS A 160 12.30 13.20 2.77
C LYS A 160 13.12 12.83 4.01
N ALA A 161 14.05 11.90 3.84
CA ALA A 161 15.03 11.54 4.84
C ALA A 161 16.42 11.37 4.21
N THR A 162 17.47 11.32 5.03
CA THR A 162 18.84 11.08 4.60
C THR A 162 19.66 10.42 5.71
N THR A 163 20.55 9.50 5.33
CA THR A 163 21.60 8.95 6.19
C THR A 163 22.99 9.43 5.76
N VAL A 164 23.06 10.39 4.82
CA VAL A 164 24.33 10.89 4.28
C VAL A 164 24.99 11.82 5.29
N LYS A 165 26.16 11.41 5.78
CA LYS A 165 26.98 12.19 6.73
C LYS A 165 27.23 13.60 6.21
N GLY A 166 27.06 14.59 7.08
CA GLY A 166 27.30 16.00 6.77
C GLY A 166 26.13 16.72 6.10
N MET A 167 25.08 16.01 5.66
CA MET A 167 23.85 16.65 5.17
C MET A 167 23.06 17.25 6.33
N HIS A 168 22.58 18.48 6.16
CA HIS A 168 21.67 19.12 7.12
C HIS A 168 20.29 18.46 7.09
N ALA A 169 19.63 18.34 8.24
CA ALA A 169 18.24 17.90 8.37
C ALA A 169 17.51 18.64 9.49
N ASP A 170 16.17 18.70 9.43
CA ASP A 170 15.34 19.44 10.39
C ASP A 170 15.30 18.73 11.75
N ILE A 171 15.23 17.40 11.73
CA ILE A 171 15.23 16.53 12.91
C ILE A 171 16.03 15.26 12.62
N ILE A 172 16.84 14.82 13.58
CA ILE A 172 17.80 13.74 13.42
C ILE A 172 17.66 12.77 14.59
N PHE A 173 17.42 11.50 14.28
CA PHE A 173 17.38 10.42 15.26
C PHE A 173 18.60 9.52 15.12
N PRO A 174 19.13 8.97 16.22
CA PRO A 174 20.04 7.83 16.14
C PRO A 174 19.34 6.64 15.49
N LEU A 175 20.10 5.80 14.79
CA LEU A 175 19.60 4.56 14.23
C LEU A 175 19.61 3.45 15.31
N MET A 176 18.57 2.63 15.28
CA MET A 176 18.48 1.36 16.01
C MET A 176 18.38 0.20 15.03
N ASP A 177 18.61 -1.01 15.54
CA ASP A 177 18.18 -2.21 14.85
C ASP A 177 16.68 -2.16 14.53
N SER A 178 16.31 -2.65 13.35
CA SER A 178 14.91 -2.63 12.96
C SER A 178 14.03 -3.42 13.93
N PRO A 179 12.97 -2.81 14.50
CA PRO A 179 12.00 -3.50 15.34
C PRO A 179 11.09 -4.43 14.52
N PHE A 180 11.20 -4.43 13.19
CA PHE A 180 10.32 -5.14 12.28
C PHE A 180 10.89 -6.47 11.77
N LYS A 181 12.15 -6.82 12.10
CA LYS A 181 12.84 -8.01 11.55
C LYS A 181 12.02 -9.29 11.72
N ASP A 182 11.61 -9.59 12.95
CA ASP A 182 10.85 -10.81 13.26
C ASP A 182 9.49 -10.85 12.55
N TRP A 183 8.81 -9.70 12.50
CA TRP A 183 7.54 -9.57 11.77
C TRP A 183 7.74 -9.87 10.29
N VAL A 184 8.72 -9.22 9.66
CA VAL A 184 9.02 -9.40 8.24
C VAL A 184 9.34 -10.86 7.93
N TYR A 185 10.31 -11.47 8.62
CA TYR A 185 10.70 -12.85 8.33
C TYR A 185 9.57 -13.85 8.56
N LYS A 186 8.80 -13.70 9.64
CA LYS A 186 7.66 -14.57 9.95
C LYS A 186 6.60 -14.54 8.85
N TYR A 187 6.17 -13.35 8.43
CA TYR A 187 5.09 -13.23 7.46
C TYR A 187 5.56 -13.39 6.01
N TYR A 188 6.84 -13.14 5.74
CA TYR A 188 7.45 -13.48 4.46
C TYR A 188 7.50 -14.99 4.25
N LYS A 189 7.99 -15.75 5.24
CA LYS A 189 7.98 -17.21 5.18
C LYS A 189 6.58 -17.77 4.93
N LYS A 190 5.57 -17.26 5.65
CA LYS A 190 4.16 -17.64 5.40
C LYS A 190 3.68 -17.34 3.99
N LYS A 191 4.15 -16.25 3.37
CA LYS A 191 3.85 -15.91 1.97
C LYS A 191 4.51 -16.92 1.02
N GLU A 192 5.75 -17.33 1.28
CA GLU A 192 6.46 -18.34 0.48
C GLU A 192 5.82 -19.72 0.60
N ASP A 193 5.46 -20.13 1.82
CA ASP A 193 4.81 -21.42 2.09
C ASP A 193 3.50 -21.61 1.29
N THR A 194 2.88 -20.53 0.80
CA THR A 194 1.69 -20.61 -0.06
C THR A 194 1.96 -21.23 -1.44
N GLU A 195 3.20 -21.25 -1.91
CA GLU A 195 3.53 -21.88 -3.21
C GLU A 195 3.22 -23.37 -3.21
N ASN A 196 3.23 -24.01 -2.03
CA ASN A 196 2.91 -25.43 -1.84
C ASN A 196 1.40 -25.74 -1.91
N ILE A 197 0.53 -24.72 -2.05
CA ILE A 197 -0.91 -24.91 -2.17
C ILE A 197 -1.25 -25.29 -3.63
N GLU A 198 -1.79 -26.49 -3.83
CA GLU A 198 -2.17 -27.02 -5.14
C GLU A 198 -3.33 -26.24 -5.79
N ASP A 199 -4.33 -25.86 -5.00
CA ASP A 199 -5.46 -25.05 -5.48
C ASP A 199 -4.99 -23.62 -5.81
N GLU A 200 -4.97 -23.28 -7.09
CA GLU A 200 -4.50 -21.98 -7.57
C GLU A 200 -5.29 -20.79 -7.00
N LYS A 201 -6.61 -20.94 -6.87
CA LYS A 201 -7.48 -19.87 -6.36
C LYS A 201 -7.19 -19.63 -4.88
N LEU A 202 -7.08 -20.71 -4.12
CA LEU A 202 -6.74 -20.67 -2.70
C LEU A 202 -5.33 -20.10 -2.49
N ARG A 203 -4.35 -20.55 -3.28
CA ARG A 203 -2.98 -20.03 -3.28
C ARG A 203 -2.94 -18.53 -3.48
N LYS A 204 -3.64 -18.00 -4.49
CA LYS A 204 -3.70 -16.55 -4.75
C LYS A 204 -4.29 -15.78 -3.56
N ILE A 205 -5.34 -16.30 -2.93
CA ILE A 205 -6.01 -15.66 -1.79
C ILE A 205 -5.09 -15.65 -0.55
N GLU A 206 -4.51 -16.80 -0.18
CA GLU A 206 -3.59 -16.88 0.95
C GLU A 206 -2.32 -16.06 0.73
N ARG A 207 -1.75 -16.10 -0.47
CA ARG A 207 -0.59 -15.29 -0.83
C ARG A 207 -0.90 -13.80 -0.69
N GLN A 208 -2.07 -13.35 -1.13
CA GLN A 208 -2.48 -11.95 -1.00
C GLN A 208 -2.66 -11.54 0.46
N LYS A 209 -3.29 -12.38 1.30
CA LYS A 209 -3.40 -12.14 2.73
C LYS A 209 -2.03 -11.90 3.36
N TRP A 210 -1.04 -12.76 3.13
CA TRP A 210 0.28 -12.56 3.74
C TRP A 210 1.01 -11.34 3.17
N LYS A 211 0.80 -10.98 1.89
CA LYS A 211 1.25 -9.69 1.34
C LYS A 211 0.61 -8.50 2.09
N ASP A 212 -0.66 -8.59 2.46
CA ASP A 212 -1.34 -7.53 3.21
C ASP A 212 -0.76 -7.37 4.64
N TYR A 213 -0.36 -8.47 5.29
CA TYR A 213 0.38 -8.42 6.57
C TYR A 213 1.73 -7.70 6.46
N LEU A 214 2.38 -7.74 5.29
CA LEU A 214 3.65 -7.04 5.04
C LEU A 214 3.44 -5.57 4.65
N ASN A 215 2.36 -5.25 3.93
CA ASN A 215 2.14 -3.92 3.35
C ASN A 215 1.33 -2.96 4.24
N ILE A 216 0.26 -3.44 4.88
CA ILE A 216 -0.63 -2.59 5.71
C ILE A 216 0.12 -1.88 6.85
N PRO A 217 1.11 -2.49 7.53
CA PRO A 217 1.84 -1.81 8.60
C PRO A 217 2.47 -0.48 8.22
N GLN A 218 2.95 -0.32 6.98
CA GLN A 218 3.50 0.94 6.51
C GLN A 218 2.49 2.09 6.59
N GLY A 219 1.22 1.82 6.23
CA GLY A 219 0.15 2.81 6.32
C GLY A 219 -0.22 3.15 7.76
N LEU A 220 -0.15 2.17 8.67
CA LEU A 220 -0.39 2.37 10.10
C LEU A 220 0.68 3.26 10.74
N LEU A 221 1.94 3.10 10.34
CA LEU A 221 3.04 3.93 10.83
C LEU A 221 2.81 5.41 10.47
N GLN A 222 2.13 5.74 9.37
CA GLN A 222 1.75 7.14 9.08
C GLN A 222 0.96 7.79 10.21
N ARG A 223 0.18 7.00 10.95
CA ARG A 223 -0.65 7.48 12.06
C ARG A 223 0.10 7.53 13.38
N TYR A 224 0.98 6.56 13.64
CA TYR A 224 1.62 6.38 14.95
C TYR A 224 3.04 6.93 15.03
N ASN A 225 3.79 6.88 13.92
CA ASN A 225 5.18 7.30 13.87
C ASN A 225 5.61 7.56 12.42
N ILE A 226 5.49 8.82 11.99
CA ILE A 226 5.77 9.22 10.61
C ILE A 226 7.25 9.05 10.22
N PHE A 227 8.17 9.10 11.19
CA PHE A 227 9.60 8.94 10.95
C PHE A 227 9.95 7.50 10.57
N LEU A 228 9.38 6.50 11.27
CA LEU A 228 9.51 5.09 10.88
C LEU A 228 8.97 4.86 9.46
N ARG A 229 7.80 5.42 9.14
CA ARG A 229 7.24 5.33 7.77
C ARG A 229 8.17 5.97 6.73
N ASN A 230 8.66 7.18 7.00
CA ASN A 230 9.50 7.90 6.04
C ASN A 230 10.89 7.24 5.89
N ALA A 231 11.41 6.58 6.93
CA ALA A 231 12.62 5.75 6.85
C ALA A 231 12.43 4.55 5.92
N ILE A 232 11.32 3.82 6.05
CA ILE A 232 10.98 2.71 5.13
C ILE A 232 10.96 3.20 3.67
N LEU A 233 10.32 4.34 3.41
CA LEU A 233 10.29 4.88 2.06
C LEU A 233 11.65 5.40 1.60
N TYR A 234 12.45 5.96 2.49
CA TYR A 234 13.81 6.37 2.19
C TYR A 234 14.66 5.18 1.72
N TYR A 235 14.68 4.07 2.47
CA TYR A 235 15.47 2.90 2.07
C TYR A 235 14.99 2.31 0.75
N ASN A 236 13.68 2.25 0.53
CA ASN A 236 13.14 1.80 -0.75
C ASN A 236 13.57 2.73 -1.91
N ASN A 237 13.50 4.05 -1.69
CA ASN A 237 13.92 5.05 -2.67
C ASN A 237 15.41 4.97 -3.00
N VAL A 238 16.26 4.81 -1.97
CA VAL A 238 17.71 4.63 -2.16
C VAL A 238 17.98 3.38 -2.96
N TYR A 239 17.27 2.29 -2.67
CA TYR A 239 17.46 1.01 -3.36
C TYR A 239 17.08 1.09 -4.84
N ILE A 240 15.85 1.55 -5.16
CA ILE A 240 15.38 1.59 -6.54
C ILE A 240 16.16 2.60 -7.41
N ARG A 241 16.63 3.71 -6.82
CA ARG A 241 17.44 4.71 -7.53
C ARG A 241 18.79 4.19 -8.01
N LYS A 242 19.37 3.18 -7.32
CA LYS A 242 20.63 2.56 -7.75
C LYS A 242 20.53 1.93 -9.15
N TYR A 243 19.34 1.54 -9.56
CA TYR A 243 19.08 0.86 -10.83
C TYR A 243 18.38 1.76 -11.86
N THR A 244 18.17 3.05 -11.55
CA THR A 244 17.62 4.00 -12.52
C THR A 244 18.76 4.51 -13.41
N ASP A 245 18.59 4.41 -14.72
CA ASP A 245 19.59 4.79 -15.72
C ASP A 245 18.95 5.48 -16.95
N GLN A 246 19.73 5.66 -18.02
CA GLN A 246 19.27 6.30 -19.27
C GLN A 246 18.19 5.50 -20.03
N SER A 247 18.14 4.17 -19.85
CA SER A 247 17.15 3.30 -20.48
C SER A 247 15.82 3.28 -19.72
N THR A 248 15.83 3.76 -18.47
CA THR A 248 14.65 3.84 -17.62
C THR A 248 13.71 4.94 -18.13
N VAL A 249 12.46 4.56 -18.41
CA VAL A 249 11.42 5.49 -18.87
C VAL A 249 10.40 5.81 -17.79
N TYR A 250 10.24 4.90 -16.83
CA TYR A 250 9.25 5.05 -15.77
C TYR A 250 9.70 4.31 -14.51
N VAL A 251 9.49 4.92 -13.35
CA VAL A 251 9.70 4.33 -12.04
C VAL A 251 8.51 4.66 -11.15
N ASN A 252 7.99 3.64 -10.48
CA ASN A 252 7.12 3.79 -9.31
C ASN A 252 7.86 3.26 -8.07
N THR A 253 7.28 3.46 -6.88
CA THR A 253 7.89 3.13 -5.59
C THR A 253 8.55 1.75 -5.50
N ASP A 254 8.05 0.75 -6.22
CA ASP A 254 8.53 -0.63 -6.22
C ASP A 254 8.75 -1.22 -7.62
N SER A 255 8.83 -0.41 -8.68
CA SER A 255 8.92 -0.90 -10.05
C SER A 255 9.74 0.00 -10.98
N ILE A 256 10.56 -0.60 -11.83
CA ILE A 256 11.35 0.05 -12.88
C ILE A 256 10.88 -0.45 -14.24
N VAL A 257 10.63 0.46 -15.16
CA VAL A 257 10.30 0.17 -16.55
C VAL A 257 11.42 0.70 -17.44
N SER A 258 11.98 -0.19 -18.26
CA SER A 258 13.08 0.12 -19.18
C SER A 258 12.73 -0.21 -20.63
N LEU A 259 13.33 0.55 -21.54
CA LEU A 259 13.31 0.30 -22.99
C LEU A 259 14.20 -0.87 -23.41
N LEU A 260 15.09 -1.33 -22.53
CA LEU A 260 16.02 -2.40 -22.82
C LEU A 260 15.98 -3.44 -21.69
N PRO A 261 16.33 -4.71 -21.97
CA PRO A 261 16.65 -5.66 -20.92
C PRO A 261 17.74 -5.12 -19.99
N ARG A 262 17.58 -5.33 -18.68
CA ARG A 262 18.48 -4.84 -17.63
C ARG A 262 19.18 -6.00 -16.91
N PRO A 263 20.27 -6.55 -17.47
CA PRO A 263 21.01 -7.63 -16.83
C PRO A 263 21.74 -7.20 -15.54
N ASP A 264 21.86 -5.89 -15.30
CA ASP A 264 22.44 -5.30 -14.10
C ASP A 264 21.47 -5.32 -12.89
N ILE A 265 20.18 -5.55 -13.12
CA ILE A 265 19.18 -5.65 -12.06
C ILE A 265 19.19 -7.07 -11.48
N PRO A 266 19.45 -7.26 -10.18
CA PRO A 266 19.47 -8.59 -9.58
C PRO A 266 18.04 -9.15 -9.47
N THR A 267 17.76 -10.16 -10.29
CA THR A 267 16.46 -10.83 -10.31
C THR A 267 16.44 -12.10 -9.48
N GLY A 268 15.35 -12.34 -8.75
CA GLY A 268 15.08 -13.58 -8.03
C GLY A 268 13.85 -13.45 -7.13
N ASP A 269 13.65 -14.45 -6.27
CA ASP A 269 12.44 -14.59 -5.46
C ASP A 269 12.60 -14.14 -4.00
N ASP A 270 13.79 -13.71 -3.58
CA ASP A 270 14.05 -13.29 -2.21
C ASP A 270 13.51 -11.89 -1.89
N ILE A 271 13.44 -11.56 -0.60
CA ILE A 271 13.07 -10.22 -0.11
C ILE A 271 13.99 -9.15 -0.71
N GLY A 272 13.40 -8.22 -1.47
CA GLY A 272 14.13 -7.09 -2.06
C GLY A 272 14.80 -7.37 -3.40
N GLN A 273 14.80 -8.62 -3.89
CA GLN A 273 15.20 -8.89 -5.27
C GLN A 273 14.13 -8.41 -6.25
N PHE A 274 14.54 -8.13 -7.48
CA PHE A 274 13.59 -7.79 -8.53
C PHE A 274 13.00 -9.06 -9.16
N LYS A 275 11.81 -8.96 -9.71
CA LYS A 275 11.22 -9.96 -10.60
C LYS A 275 10.94 -9.30 -11.94
N LEU A 276 11.25 -9.99 -13.03
CA LEU A 276 10.82 -9.58 -14.36
C LEU A 276 9.30 -9.83 -14.45
N SER A 277 8.49 -8.77 -14.46
CA SER A 277 7.03 -8.87 -14.45
C SER A 277 6.41 -8.79 -15.84
N LYS A 278 7.06 -8.08 -16.77
CA LYS A 278 6.66 -7.96 -18.18
C LYS A 278 7.91 -7.91 -19.04
N GLU A 279 7.91 -8.65 -20.15
CA GLU A 279 9.05 -8.73 -21.09
C GLU A 279 8.61 -8.27 -22.48
N ASN A 280 9.26 -7.21 -23.00
CA ASN A 280 9.01 -6.67 -24.33
C ASN A 280 7.51 -6.41 -24.62
N VAL A 281 6.79 -5.87 -23.63
CA VAL A 281 5.34 -5.63 -23.66
C VAL A 281 5.06 -4.18 -24.03
N SER A 282 3.94 -3.94 -24.75
CA SER A 282 3.49 -2.57 -25.04
C SER A 282 3.20 -1.82 -23.73
N PHE A 283 3.81 -0.65 -23.59
CA PHE A 283 3.70 0.23 -22.45
C PHE A 283 3.50 1.67 -22.90
N LYS A 284 2.57 2.36 -22.26
CA LYS A 284 2.32 3.78 -22.45
C LYS A 284 2.07 4.43 -21.10
N TYR A 285 2.48 5.68 -20.92
CA TYR A 285 2.19 6.43 -19.71
C TYR A 285 1.95 7.89 -20.02
N LYS A 286 1.13 8.55 -19.20
CA LYS A 286 0.88 10.00 -19.28
C LYS A 286 1.63 10.74 -18.19
N ASP A 287 1.66 10.15 -17.00
CA ASP A 287 2.34 10.69 -15.82
C ASP A 287 2.58 9.53 -14.83
N VAL A 288 3.31 9.80 -13.76
CA VAL A 288 3.43 8.94 -12.60
C VAL A 288 2.05 8.54 -12.07
N GLY A 289 1.84 7.24 -11.84
CA GLY A 289 0.56 6.67 -11.45
C GLY A 289 -0.51 6.63 -12.55
N ILE A 290 -0.20 7.02 -13.79
CA ILE A 290 -1.11 6.96 -14.96
C ILE A 290 -0.39 6.25 -16.12
N PHE A 291 -0.61 4.95 -16.24
CA PHE A 291 0.09 4.10 -17.21
C PHE A 291 -0.78 2.94 -17.71
N GLN A 292 -0.36 2.32 -18.81
CA GLN A 292 -1.08 1.25 -19.48
C GLN A 292 -0.12 0.19 -19.99
N TRP A 293 -0.40 -1.07 -19.68
CA TRP A 293 0.29 -2.24 -20.23
C TRP A 293 -0.65 -2.98 -21.18
N ARG A 294 -0.44 -2.90 -22.50
CA ARG A 294 -1.42 -3.38 -23.50
C ARG A 294 -2.82 -2.84 -23.18
N ASP A 295 -3.73 -3.68 -22.69
CA ASP A 295 -5.11 -3.32 -22.35
C ASP A 295 -5.32 -3.04 -20.84
N GLU A 296 -4.28 -3.23 -20.02
CA GLU A 296 -4.31 -3.02 -18.57
C GLU A 296 -4.05 -1.55 -18.22
N CYS A 297 -5.11 -0.77 -18.05
CA CYS A 297 -5.03 0.62 -17.63
C CYS A 297 -4.89 0.76 -16.12
N HIS A 298 -3.95 1.62 -15.72
CA HIS A 298 -3.72 2.01 -14.34
C HIS A 298 -3.84 3.51 -14.20
N TYR A 299 -4.78 3.93 -13.37
CA TYR A 299 -4.93 5.31 -12.98
C TYR A 299 -5.06 5.39 -11.46
N LYS A 300 -4.14 6.12 -10.82
CA LYS A 300 -4.11 6.24 -9.37
C LYS A 300 -5.45 6.73 -8.82
N GLY A 301 -6.09 5.92 -7.99
CA GLY A 301 -7.38 6.24 -7.36
C GLY A 301 -8.61 5.90 -8.20
N ILE A 302 -8.45 5.29 -9.38
CA ILE A 302 -9.57 4.83 -10.21
C ILE A 302 -9.40 3.32 -10.47
N PRO A 303 -10.46 2.52 -10.29
CA PRO A 303 -10.46 1.11 -10.68
C PRO A 303 -10.10 0.96 -12.16
N GLY A 304 -9.16 0.06 -12.48
CA GLY A 304 -8.72 -0.17 -13.86
C GLY A 304 -9.85 -0.60 -14.81
N SER A 305 -10.92 -1.21 -14.29
CA SER A 305 -12.12 -1.57 -15.05
C SER A 305 -12.90 -0.38 -15.62
N CYS A 306 -12.67 0.83 -15.10
CA CYS A 306 -13.39 2.05 -15.49
C CYS A 306 -12.71 2.83 -16.61
N ILE A 307 -11.50 2.43 -17.02
CA ILE A 307 -10.70 3.12 -18.04
C ILE A 307 -10.15 2.06 -18.98
N SER A 308 -10.42 2.19 -20.28
CA SER A 308 -9.90 1.28 -21.31
C SER A 308 -8.65 1.81 -22.02
N ASP A 309 -8.41 3.12 -21.97
CA ASP A 309 -7.23 3.78 -22.54
C ASP A 309 -6.88 5.01 -21.69
N ILE A 310 -5.62 5.16 -21.30
CA ILE A 310 -5.14 6.31 -20.52
C ILE A 310 -5.20 7.64 -21.28
N SER A 311 -5.38 7.60 -22.59
CA SER A 311 -5.58 8.77 -23.46
C SER A 311 -7.01 9.29 -23.41
N ASN A 312 -7.98 8.43 -23.08
CA ASN A 312 -9.40 8.77 -23.07
C ASN A 312 -9.93 8.79 -21.63
N ILE A 313 -9.49 9.81 -20.88
CA ILE A 313 -9.93 10.01 -19.50
C ILE A 313 -11.33 10.64 -19.43
N GLU A 314 -11.79 11.30 -20.48
CA GLU A 314 -13.00 12.13 -20.42
C GLU A 314 -14.29 11.31 -20.23
N GLY A 315 -14.27 9.99 -20.44
CA GLY A 315 -15.41 9.10 -20.23
C GLY A 315 -15.45 8.32 -18.91
N TRP A 316 -14.42 8.36 -18.05
CA TRP A 316 -14.45 7.50 -16.86
C TRP A 316 -15.45 7.99 -15.82
N MET A 317 -15.66 9.30 -15.69
CA MET A 317 -16.68 9.85 -14.79
C MET A 317 -18.08 9.41 -15.22
N ASP A 318 -18.29 9.19 -16.53
CA ASP A 318 -19.53 8.64 -17.07
C ASP A 318 -19.75 7.17 -16.68
N ASN A 319 -18.72 6.44 -16.27
CA ASN A 319 -18.84 5.09 -15.72
C ASN A 319 -19.24 5.07 -14.24
N PHE A 320 -19.36 6.23 -13.60
CA PHE A 320 -19.85 6.36 -12.25
C PHE A 320 -21.24 7.00 -12.21
N GLU A 321 -22.11 6.48 -11.36
CA GLU A 321 -23.35 7.13 -10.96
C GLU A 321 -23.11 7.75 -9.59
N TYR A 322 -23.35 9.05 -9.48
CA TYR A 322 -23.29 9.78 -8.23
C TYR A 322 -24.71 9.87 -7.69
N ARG A 323 -24.95 9.29 -6.51
CA ARG A 323 -26.23 9.41 -5.80
C ARG A 323 -26.03 10.20 -4.52
N MET A 324 -27.01 11.03 -4.19
CA MET A 324 -27.10 11.66 -2.89
C MET A 324 -27.74 10.67 -1.91
N GLU A 325 -27.02 10.31 -0.86
CA GLU A 325 -27.58 9.60 0.30
C GLU A 325 -27.52 10.55 1.51
N GLY A 326 -28.60 11.30 1.72
CA GLY A 326 -28.59 12.44 2.64
C GLY A 326 -27.67 13.56 2.13
N ASP A 327 -26.78 14.05 2.98
CA ASP A 327 -25.78 15.09 2.63
C ASP A 327 -24.49 14.50 2.02
N LEU A 328 -24.43 13.19 1.80
CA LEU A 328 -23.24 12.49 1.30
C LEU A 328 -23.39 12.15 -0.19
N VAL A 329 -22.36 12.50 -0.97
CA VAL A 329 -22.21 12.06 -2.36
C VAL A 329 -21.64 10.65 -2.36
N VAL A 330 -22.44 9.67 -2.77
CA VAL A 330 -22.06 8.26 -2.90
C VAL A 330 -21.73 7.96 -4.36
N LYS A 331 -20.54 7.41 -4.60
CA LYS A 331 -20.01 7.08 -5.94
C LYS A 331 -20.17 5.59 -6.21
N ASN A 332 -20.99 5.22 -7.20
CA ASN A 332 -21.23 3.84 -7.63
C ASN A 332 -20.71 3.60 -9.04
N GLU A 333 -20.15 2.43 -9.35
CA GLU A 333 -19.87 2.03 -10.74
C GLU A 333 -21.18 1.69 -11.46
N LYS A 334 -21.38 2.19 -12.67
CA LYS A 334 -22.49 1.75 -13.53
C LYS A 334 -22.27 0.29 -13.89
N LYS A 335 -23.24 -0.59 -13.54
CA LYS A 335 -23.21 -1.99 -14.00
C LYS A 335 -23.23 -2.00 -15.52
N LYS A 336 -22.24 -2.63 -16.16
CA LYS A 336 -22.29 -2.95 -17.59
C LYS A 336 -23.56 -3.78 -17.83
N ARG A 337 -24.45 -3.25 -18.68
CA ARG A 337 -25.65 -3.96 -19.13
C ARG A 337 -25.29 -5.04 -20.12
#